data_AF-A0A9Q0M109-F1
#
_entry.id   AF-A0A9Q0M109-F1
#
_cell.length_a   1.000
_cell.length_b   1.000
_cell.length_c   1.000
_cell.angle_alpha   90.00
_cell.angle_beta   90.00
_cell.angle_gamma   90.00
#
_symmetry.space_group_name_H-M   'P 1'
#
loop_
_entity.id
_entity.type
_entity.pdbx_description
1 polymer ?
#
loop_
_entity_poly.entity_id
_entity_poly.type
_entity_poly.pdbx_seq_one_letter_code
_entity_poly.pdbx_strand_id
1 'polypeptide(L)'
;MAQDLPSNPIYYYAVFIPSEAQKCTDNKTKFSSQDLVSTDRKKIIDISRKYKSSRFKRFKTISEALQFATHGDSCNSFELDTSIGKDQQSQSTIVNNKRAIIAESPLPFQSLDIPSLNKFKNDIRDNNLNRVISCVSENPRYLLTYNYDGPTILMAGPHYNAVHLAIRHEVPQILRFILNTIDSYQFIKRCYPMLNDENIDIKRRHILDLYLNTPEKILFNTPLHIACIKQNIECISILLEYVPMITLDQRNKMKQLPYELIRDEILRTKIEQRFESCMFVTIVRSDDKLDYSINTPSYGRKSLPITKSESRDLMNAHSNLSVIIGPTSPDNARLLYESLRSPTKCTKEQRSIRLKDPIHGVELVARSISQQLNVPCEEYWPFLDDYVDIASEEGLQRLNHYLEEQYNLYNAKCIEINSLCDRFTSLELDEKKQLNSTCVINGDENYMDHDNYYDAILNINGDYVDDEVFYTAPSSPQLYDEDTRPDIVFTKPLFINGVGWSWQDRNAHCAIQLAINNGTITIDQRRYPFLYHWYNSENNG
;
A
#
# COMPACT_ATOMS: atom_id res chain seq x y z
N MET A 1 -56.25 6.59 -45.04
CA MET A 1 -55.42 6.83 -43.84
C MET A 1 -54.00 6.49 -44.20
N ALA A 2 -53.10 7.47 -44.16
CA ALA A 2 -51.67 7.22 -44.41
C ALA A 2 -51.06 6.55 -43.16
N GLN A 3 -50.07 5.67 -43.37
CA GLN A 3 -49.26 5.12 -42.29
C GLN A 3 -48.07 6.05 -42.07
N ASP A 4 -47.96 6.62 -40.86
CA ASP A 4 -46.81 7.44 -40.50
C ASP A 4 -45.53 6.59 -40.42
N LEU A 5 -44.57 6.91 -41.27
CA LEU A 5 -43.20 6.40 -41.16
C LEU A 5 -42.55 7.00 -39.90
N PRO A 6 -41.82 6.22 -39.08
CA PRO A 6 -41.14 6.75 -37.92
C PRO A 6 -40.00 7.69 -38.37
N SER A 7 -40.19 8.99 -38.14
CA SER A 7 -39.17 10.01 -38.40
C SER A 7 -37.86 9.67 -37.69
N ASN A 8 -36.77 9.55 -38.45
CA ASN A 8 -35.45 9.30 -37.89
C ASN A 8 -35.09 10.38 -36.84
N PRO A 9 -34.51 9.99 -35.69
CA PRO A 9 -34.16 10.96 -34.65
C PRO A 9 -33.12 11.95 -35.18
N ILE A 10 -33.51 13.24 -35.19
CA ILE A 10 -32.63 14.33 -35.61
C ILE A 10 -31.51 14.47 -34.58
N TYR A 11 -30.27 14.47 -35.06
CA TYR A 11 -29.09 14.69 -34.22
C TYR A 11 -28.32 15.91 -34.71
N TYR A 12 -27.75 16.65 -33.76
CA TYR A 12 -26.88 17.79 -34.00
C TYR A 12 -25.43 17.38 -33.75
N TYR A 13 -24.53 17.77 -34.63
CA TYR A 13 -23.11 17.52 -34.55
C TYR A 13 -22.40 18.85 -34.32
N ALA A 14 -21.42 18.86 -33.41
CA ALA A 14 -20.67 20.07 -33.09
C ALA A 14 -19.16 19.81 -33.03
N VAL A 15 -18.39 20.85 -33.32
CA VAL A 15 -16.93 20.86 -33.19
C VAL A 15 -16.49 22.02 -32.31
N PHE A 16 -15.70 21.71 -31.28
CA PHE A 16 -14.96 22.69 -30.51
C PHE A 16 -13.53 22.83 -31.07
N ILE A 17 -13.09 24.06 -31.33
CA ILE A 17 -11.74 24.37 -31.82
C ILE A 17 -11.02 25.17 -30.72
N PRO A 18 -10.06 24.57 -30.00
CA PRO A 18 -9.29 25.27 -28.95
C PRO A 18 -8.57 26.52 -29.48
N SER A 19 -8.38 27.51 -28.61
CA SER A 19 -7.75 28.78 -28.95
C SER A 19 -6.29 28.64 -29.43
N GLU A 20 -5.59 27.56 -29.06
CA GLU A 20 -4.25 27.25 -29.59
C GLU A 20 -4.31 26.75 -31.05
N ALA A 21 -5.32 25.95 -31.39
CA ALA A 21 -5.50 25.37 -32.72
C ALA A 21 -5.87 26.43 -33.77
N GLN A 22 -6.53 27.52 -33.36
CA GLN A 22 -6.88 28.64 -34.25
C GLN A 22 -5.64 29.44 -34.73
N LYS A 23 -4.52 29.42 -33.97
CA LYS A 23 -3.30 30.17 -34.31
C LYS A 23 -2.46 29.55 -35.44
N CYS A 24 -2.76 28.32 -35.84
CA CYS A 24 -1.92 27.52 -36.76
C CYS A 24 -2.30 27.64 -38.25
N THR A 25 -3.26 28.50 -38.62
CA THR A 25 -3.77 28.65 -40.00
C THR A 25 -4.11 30.10 -40.30
N ASP A 26 -3.96 30.53 -41.56
CA ASP A 26 -4.15 31.93 -41.99
C ASP A 26 -5.44 32.59 -41.48
N ASN A 27 -5.27 33.73 -40.82
CA ASN A 27 -6.31 34.47 -40.08
C ASN A 27 -7.37 35.14 -41.00
N LYS A 28 -8.28 34.37 -41.63
CA LYS A 28 -9.40 34.93 -42.41
C LYS A 28 -10.80 34.31 -42.19
N THR A 29 -10.97 33.32 -41.31
CA THR A 29 -12.31 32.80 -40.95
C THR A 29 -12.51 32.75 -39.44
N LYS A 30 -13.20 33.75 -38.88
CA LYS A 30 -13.85 33.65 -37.57
C LYS A 30 -15.16 32.91 -37.74
N PHE A 31 -15.24 31.68 -37.24
CA PHE A 31 -16.50 30.94 -37.18
C PHE A 31 -17.37 31.48 -36.04
N SER A 32 -18.66 31.68 -36.30
CA SER A 32 -19.65 31.82 -35.24
C SER A 32 -19.88 30.45 -34.57
N SER A 33 -20.35 30.44 -33.33
CA SER A 33 -20.76 29.20 -32.65
C SER A 33 -21.81 28.41 -33.45
N GLN A 34 -22.62 29.10 -34.23
CA GLN A 34 -23.63 28.53 -35.12
C GLN A 34 -23.04 27.84 -36.36
N ASP A 35 -21.86 28.24 -36.84
CA ASP A 35 -21.20 27.61 -38.00
C ASP A 35 -20.55 26.26 -37.63
N LEU A 36 -20.23 26.10 -36.34
CA LEU A 36 -19.60 24.92 -35.76
C LEU A 36 -20.62 23.84 -35.34
N VAL A 37 -21.91 24.06 -35.60
CA VAL A 37 -23.02 23.14 -35.31
C VAL A 37 -23.83 22.85 -36.57
N SER A 38 -24.11 21.58 -36.87
CA SER A 38 -25.00 21.22 -37.98
C SER A 38 -25.65 19.84 -37.79
N THR A 39 -26.77 19.62 -38.46
CA THR A 39 -27.37 18.28 -38.61
C THR A 39 -26.62 17.43 -39.65
N ASP A 40 -25.84 18.04 -40.55
CA ASP A 40 -24.95 17.30 -41.46
C ASP A 40 -23.63 16.93 -40.77
N ARG A 41 -23.48 15.63 -40.49
CA ARG A 41 -22.26 15.04 -39.93
C ARG A 41 -21.02 15.26 -40.79
N LYS A 42 -21.13 15.26 -42.13
CA LYS A 42 -19.97 15.35 -43.03
C LYS A 42 -19.35 16.75 -42.95
N LYS A 43 -20.17 17.80 -43.12
CA LYS A 43 -19.77 19.20 -43.00
C LYS A 43 -18.94 19.47 -41.73
N ILE A 44 -19.39 18.96 -40.59
CA ILE A 44 -18.73 19.17 -39.29
C ILE A 44 -17.43 18.36 -39.15
N ILE A 45 -17.36 17.13 -39.67
CA ILE A 45 -16.11 16.34 -39.71
C ILE A 45 -15.06 17.01 -40.61
N ASP A 46 -15.46 17.60 -41.74
CA ASP A 46 -14.54 18.29 -42.65
C ASP A 46 -13.99 19.61 -42.07
N ILE A 47 -14.73 20.24 -41.14
CA ILE A 47 -14.20 21.34 -40.31
C ILE A 47 -13.21 20.78 -39.28
N SER A 48 -13.55 19.69 -38.58
CA SER A 48 -12.66 19.06 -37.59
C SER A 48 -11.30 18.65 -38.18
N ARG A 49 -11.27 18.07 -39.38
CA ARG A 49 -10.03 17.67 -40.08
C ARG A 49 -9.08 18.83 -40.39
N LYS A 50 -9.60 20.06 -40.53
CA LYS A 50 -8.77 21.26 -40.82
C LYS A 50 -7.99 21.75 -39.59
N TYR A 51 -8.47 21.44 -38.39
CA TYR A 51 -7.89 21.91 -37.13
C TYR A 51 -7.42 20.74 -36.28
N LYS A 52 -6.10 20.51 -36.25
CA LYS A 52 -5.48 19.56 -35.31
C LYS A 52 -5.84 19.97 -33.88
N SER A 53 -6.14 18.99 -33.03
CA SER A 53 -6.68 19.18 -31.67
C SER A 53 -8.12 19.69 -31.55
N SER A 54 -8.89 19.76 -32.65
CA SER A 54 -10.35 19.97 -32.55
C SER A 54 -11.08 18.75 -31.97
N ARG A 55 -12.18 18.98 -31.25
CA ARG A 55 -12.99 17.92 -30.61
C ARG A 55 -14.39 17.87 -31.23
N PHE A 56 -14.82 16.69 -31.66
CA PHE A 56 -16.11 16.42 -32.32
C PHE A 56 -17.06 15.64 -31.41
N LYS A 57 -18.33 16.07 -31.30
CA LYS A 57 -19.34 15.40 -30.46
C LYS A 57 -20.75 15.50 -31.07
N ARG A 58 -21.65 14.58 -30.67
CA ARG A 58 -23.04 14.47 -31.16
C ARG A 58 -24.02 14.68 -30.01
N PHE A 59 -25.08 15.42 -30.27
CA PHE A 59 -26.08 15.89 -29.31
C PHE A 59 -27.50 15.60 -29.78
N LYS A 60 -28.44 15.60 -28.83
CA LYS A 60 -29.88 15.47 -29.11
C LYS A 60 -30.53 16.83 -29.35
N THR A 61 -30.04 17.88 -28.69
CA THR A 61 -30.55 19.25 -28.86
C THR A 61 -29.51 20.16 -29.49
N ILE A 62 -29.97 21.21 -30.17
CA ILE A 62 -29.09 22.25 -30.74
C ILE A 62 -28.43 23.11 -29.66
N SER A 63 -29.07 23.25 -28.48
CA SER A 63 -28.55 24.04 -27.36
C SER A 63 -27.28 23.43 -26.76
N GLU A 64 -27.30 22.13 -26.45
CA GLU A 64 -26.11 21.38 -26.01
C GLU A 64 -24.96 21.47 -27.03
N ALA A 65 -25.31 21.36 -28.32
CA ALA A 65 -24.35 21.42 -29.42
C ALA A 65 -23.66 22.81 -29.50
N LEU A 66 -24.42 23.90 -29.32
CA LEU A 66 -23.89 25.27 -29.29
C LEU A 66 -23.06 25.55 -28.02
N GLN A 67 -23.44 25.00 -26.86
CA GLN A 67 -22.66 25.10 -25.63
C GLN A 67 -21.31 24.38 -25.78
N PHE A 68 -21.30 23.17 -26.36
CA PHE A 68 -20.06 22.45 -26.65
C PHE A 68 -19.17 23.19 -27.66
N ALA A 69 -19.76 23.73 -28.74
CA ALA A 69 -19.01 24.51 -29.73
C ALA A 69 -18.38 25.79 -29.15
N THR A 70 -18.92 26.34 -28.06
CA THR A 70 -18.43 27.57 -27.41
C THR A 70 -17.47 27.32 -26.24
N HIS A 71 -17.72 26.32 -25.40
CA HIS A 71 -17.01 26.12 -24.13
C HIS A 71 -16.30 24.75 -24.00
N GLY A 72 -16.46 23.86 -25.00
CA GLY A 72 -15.98 22.48 -24.92
C GLY A 72 -16.75 21.67 -23.86
N ASP A 73 -16.11 20.67 -23.25
CA ASP A 73 -16.69 19.83 -22.21
C ASP A 73 -16.73 20.49 -20.80
N SER A 74 -16.65 21.82 -20.71
CA SER A 74 -16.43 22.56 -19.45
C SER A 74 -17.71 22.91 -18.66
N CYS A 75 -18.89 22.40 -19.03
CA CYS A 75 -20.14 22.64 -18.30
C CYS A 75 -20.52 21.43 -17.42
N ASN A 76 -20.33 21.59 -16.10
CA ASN A 76 -20.98 20.72 -15.11
C ASN A 76 -22.47 21.10 -14.99
N SER A 77 -23.37 20.13 -15.07
CA SER A 77 -24.78 20.29 -14.66
C SER A 77 -25.26 19.03 -13.93
N PHE A 78 -25.28 19.12 -12.60
CA PHE A 78 -26.04 18.27 -11.67
C PHE A 78 -27.40 18.97 -11.46
N GLU A 79 -28.55 18.34 -11.77
CA GLU A 79 -29.60 17.80 -10.86
C GLU A 79 -30.99 18.00 -11.54
N LEU A 80 -32.14 17.43 -11.15
CA LEU A 80 -32.55 16.59 -10.01
C LEU A 80 -33.61 15.54 -10.46
N ASP A 81 -34.01 14.61 -9.58
CA ASP A 81 -35.05 13.58 -9.80
C ASP A 81 -36.51 14.09 -9.75
N THR A 82 -37.42 13.47 -10.52
CA THR A 82 -38.81 13.20 -10.08
C THR A 82 -39.52 12.04 -10.84
N SER A 83 -39.27 10.80 -10.38
CA SER A 83 -40.21 9.69 -10.09
C SER A 83 -41.36 9.19 -11.03
N ILE A 84 -41.57 7.86 -10.91
CA ILE A 84 -42.77 7.02 -11.19
C ILE A 84 -42.98 6.43 -12.61
N GLY A 85 -42.78 5.09 -12.74
CA GLY A 85 -43.78 4.22 -13.41
C GLY A 85 -43.36 3.08 -14.36
N LYS A 86 -42.82 1.95 -13.83
CA LYS A 86 -42.87 0.56 -14.42
C LYS A 86 -42.18 0.32 -15.79
N ASP A 87 -41.62 -0.85 -16.15
CA ASP A 87 -41.51 -2.19 -15.53
C ASP A 87 -40.16 -2.87 -15.90
N GLN A 88 -39.70 -3.76 -15.01
CA GLN A 88 -38.81 -4.93 -15.20
C GLN A 88 -37.84 -5.04 -16.41
N GLN A 89 -36.52 -4.97 -16.15
CA GLN A 89 -35.59 -6.11 -16.33
C GLN A 89 -34.21 -5.83 -15.70
N SER A 90 -33.66 -6.81 -14.99
CA SER A 90 -32.52 -6.62 -14.08
C SER A 90 -31.15 -6.70 -14.77
N GLN A 91 -30.40 -5.59 -14.76
CA GLN A 91 -28.95 -5.60 -14.91
C GLN A 91 -28.32 -4.89 -13.70
N SER A 92 -27.42 -5.61 -13.00
CA SER A 92 -26.79 -5.15 -11.76
C SER A 92 -25.78 -4.03 -12.03
N THR A 93 -25.95 -2.92 -11.32
CA THR A 93 -25.19 -1.68 -11.44
C THR A 93 -23.77 -1.78 -10.85
N ILE A 94 -22.82 -1.15 -11.54
CA ILE A 94 -21.44 -0.95 -11.08
C ILE A 94 -21.44 0.23 -10.09
N VAL A 95 -20.91 0.01 -8.88
CA VAL A 95 -20.72 1.06 -7.88
C VAL A 95 -19.44 1.84 -8.21
N ASN A 96 -19.59 2.99 -8.87
CA ASN A 96 -18.49 3.91 -9.14
C ASN A 96 -18.19 4.77 -7.90
N ASN A 97 -17.26 4.33 -7.06
CA ASN A 97 -16.64 5.22 -6.06
C ASN A 97 -15.66 6.17 -6.77
N LYS A 98 -15.97 7.47 -6.72
CA LYS A 98 -15.12 8.54 -7.24
C LYS A 98 -13.80 8.59 -6.44
N ARG A 99 -12.65 8.48 -7.11
CA ARG A 99 -11.36 8.99 -6.61
C ARG A 99 -10.98 10.27 -7.36
N ALA A 100 -10.28 11.16 -6.67
CA ALA A 100 -9.99 12.51 -7.13
C ALA A 100 -9.13 12.52 -8.41
N ILE A 101 -9.47 13.41 -9.34
CA ILE A 101 -8.65 13.70 -10.51
C ILE A 101 -7.51 14.62 -10.06
N ILE A 102 -6.37 14.03 -9.74
CA ILE A 102 -5.09 14.74 -9.74
C ILE A 102 -4.68 14.89 -11.22
N ALA A 103 -4.24 16.09 -11.62
CA ALA A 103 -3.86 16.36 -13.00
C ALA A 103 -2.72 15.43 -13.45
N GLU A 104 -2.88 14.76 -14.58
CA GLU A 104 -1.88 13.82 -15.11
C GLU A 104 -0.58 14.56 -15.48
N SER A 105 0.45 14.38 -14.66
CA SER A 105 1.85 14.63 -15.02
C SER A 105 2.25 13.68 -16.18
N PRO A 106 3.11 14.09 -17.13
CA PRO A 106 3.47 13.24 -18.27
C PRO A 106 3.98 11.86 -17.84
N LEU A 107 3.31 10.81 -18.32
CA LEU A 107 3.61 9.42 -17.97
C LEU A 107 5.09 9.08 -18.25
N PRO A 108 5.81 8.43 -17.30
CA PRO A 108 7.26 8.25 -17.39
C PRO A 108 7.73 7.33 -18.52
N PHE A 109 6.83 6.58 -19.17
CA PHE A 109 7.17 5.65 -20.25
C PHE A 109 6.23 5.76 -21.45
N GLN A 110 6.82 5.77 -22.65
CA GLN A 110 6.11 5.84 -23.93
C GLN A 110 5.15 4.67 -24.14
N SER A 111 3.95 4.96 -24.67
CA SER A 111 2.97 3.95 -25.05
C SER A 111 3.51 2.96 -26.08
N LEU A 112 3.26 1.68 -25.88
CA LEU A 112 3.67 0.62 -26.81
C LEU A 112 2.74 0.52 -28.03
N ASP A 113 3.32 0.16 -29.17
CA ASP A 113 2.60 -0.12 -30.40
C ASP A 113 2.22 -1.61 -30.52
N ILE A 114 1.24 -1.89 -31.37
CA ILE A 114 0.69 -3.24 -31.59
C ILE A 114 1.77 -4.22 -32.13
N PRO A 115 2.67 -3.84 -33.07
CA PRO A 115 3.81 -4.67 -33.46
C PRO A 115 4.71 -5.10 -32.29
N SER A 116 5.12 -4.19 -31.42
CA SER A 116 6.00 -4.53 -30.28
C SER A 116 5.31 -5.45 -29.26
N LEU A 117 4.03 -5.22 -28.96
CA LEU A 117 3.24 -6.13 -28.11
C LEU A 117 3.10 -7.53 -28.74
N ASN A 118 2.96 -7.63 -30.06
CA ASN A 118 2.94 -8.91 -30.76
C ASN A 118 4.31 -9.61 -30.76
N LYS A 119 5.42 -8.86 -30.86
CA LYS A 119 6.77 -9.39 -30.72
C LYS A 119 6.99 -9.95 -29.31
N PHE A 120 6.68 -9.17 -28.27
CA PHE A 120 6.77 -9.59 -26.87
C PHE A 120 5.93 -10.85 -26.57
N LYS A 121 4.71 -10.91 -27.08
CA LYS A 121 3.84 -12.11 -27.02
C LYS A 121 4.49 -13.34 -27.67
N ASN A 122 5.18 -13.18 -28.80
CA ASN A 122 5.91 -14.27 -29.44
C ASN A 122 7.15 -14.66 -28.63
N ASP A 123 7.91 -13.71 -28.10
CA ASP A 123 9.08 -13.99 -27.26
C ASP A 123 8.69 -14.71 -25.95
N ILE A 124 7.49 -14.47 -25.38
CA ILE A 124 6.92 -15.29 -24.30
C ILE A 124 6.62 -16.72 -24.78
N ARG A 125 5.89 -16.86 -25.90
CA ARG A 125 5.52 -18.17 -26.48
C ARG A 125 6.73 -19.04 -26.80
N ASP A 126 7.78 -18.41 -27.33
CA ASP A 126 8.99 -19.07 -27.83
C ASP A 126 10.06 -19.26 -26.72
N ASN A 127 9.69 -19.02 -25.45
CA ASN A 127 10.53 -19.12 -24.25
C ASN A 127 11.83 -18.27 -24.28
N ASN A 128 11.81 -17.12 -24.96
CA ASN A 128 12.97 -16.23 -25.11
C ASN A 128 13.16 -15.33 -23.87
N LEU A 129 13.44 -15.93 -22.70
CA LEU A 129 13.55 -15.23 -21.41
C LEU A 129 14.39 -13.95 -21.48
N ASN A 130 15.58 -13.99 -22.08
CA ASN A 130 16.47 -12.81 -22.18
C ASN A 130 15.81 -11.62 -22.89
N ARG A 131 15.03 -11.86 -23.96
CA ARG A 131 14.33 -10.79 -24.68
C ARG A 131 13.15 -10.25 -23.87
N VAL A 132 12.43 -11.13 -23.17
CA VAL A 132 11.34 -10.75 -22.27
C VAL A 132 11.89 -9.86 -21.14
N ILE A 133 13.04 -10.20 -20.56
CA ILE A 133 13.75 -9.37 -19.57
C ILE A 133 14.12 -8.02 -20.18
N SER A 134 14.80 -7.99 -21.34
CA SER A 134 15.17 -6.72 -22.00
C SER A 134 13.96 -5.82 -22.22
N CYS A 135 12.89 -6.31 -22.86
CA CYS A 135 11.69 -5.53 -23.14
C CYS A 135 11.07 -4.94 -21.87
N VAL A 136 10.89 -5.74 -20.81
CA VAL A 136 10.30 -5.27 -19.54
C VAL A 136 11.22 -4.29 -18.80
N SER A 137 12.53 -4.50 -18.87
CA SER A 137 13.54 -3.61 -18.27
C SER A 137 13.63 -2.26 -18.99
N GLU A 138 13.45 -2.23 -20.31
CA GLU A 138 13.39 -1.01 -21.13
C GLU A 138 12.09 -0.25 -20.89
N ASN A 139 10.94 -0.93 -20.94
CA ASN A 139 9.62 -0.32 -20.79
C ASN A 139 8.67 -1.19 -19.93
N PRO A 140 8.32 -0.78 -18.70
CA PRO A 140 7.41 -1.56 -17.84
C PRO A 140 6.00 -1.72 -18.42
N ARG A 141 5.62 -0.94 -19.45
CA ARG A 141 4.31 -1.03 -20.10
C ARG A 141 4.08 -2.32 -20.88
N TYR A 142 5.08 -3.18 -21.04
CA TYR A 142 4.86 -4.55 -21.51
C TYR A 142 4.06 -5.38 -20.49
N LEU A 143 4.12 -5.02 -19.20
CA LEU A 143 3.36 -5.66 -18.12
C LEU A 143 2.25 -4.76 -17.55
N LEU A 144 2.37 -3.42 -17.58
CA LEU A 144 1.44 -2.51 -16.88
C LEU A 144 0.77 -1.45 -17.77
N THR A 145 -0.52 -1.19 -17.53
CA THR A 145 -1.25 -0.09 -18.17
C THR A 145 -1.51 1.04 -17.17
N TYR A 146 -0.87 2.20 -17.37
CA TYR A 146 -1.04 3.37 -16.49
C TYR A 146 -2.46 3.96 -16.47
N ASN A 147 -3.23 3.82 -17.55
CA ASN A 147 -4.58 4.40 -17.66
C ASN A 147 -5.61 3.74 -16.73
N TYR A 148 -5.36 2.50 -16.29
CA TYR A 148 -6.30 1.68 -15.51
C TYR A 148 -5.60 0.92 -14.36
N ASP A 149 -4.31 1.19 -14.13
CA ASP A 149 -3.48 0.54 -13.11
C ASP A 149 -3.49 -1.00 -13.12
N GLY A 150 -3.71 -1.59 -14.29
CA GLY A 150 -3.92 -3.03 -14.46
C GLY A 150 -2.92 -3.72 -15.41
N PRO A 151 -3.00 -5.06 -15.52
CA PRO A 151 -2.18 -5.88 -16.41
C PRO A 151 -2.33 -5.51 -17.90
N THR A 152 -1.22 -5.51 -18.63
CA THR A 152 -1.22 -5.35 -20.09
C THR A 152 -1.78 -6.59 -20.77
N ILE A 153 -2.81 -6.38 -21.60
CA ILE A 153 -3.51 -7.45 -22.30
C ILE A 153 -2.85 -7.73 -23.65
N LEU A 154 -2.25 -8.91 -23.75
CA LEU A 154 -1.50 -9.38 -24.92
C LEU A 154 -2.36 -10.21 -25.89
N MET A 155 -3.51 -10.72 -25.44
CA MET A 155 -4.48 -11.41 -26.29
C MET A 155 -5.92 -10.99 -25.97
N ALA A 156 -6.46 -10.05 -26.76
CA ALA A 156 -7.75 -9.39 -26.50
C ALA A 156 -8.99 -10.32 -26.48
N GLY A 157 -8.95 -11.46 -27.18
CA GLY A 157 -10.07 -12.40 -27.29
C GLY A 157 -10.44 -13.06 -25.94
N PRO A 158 -9.57 -13.96 -25.41
CA PRO A 158 -9.75 -14.53 -24.07
C PRO A 158 -9.35 -13.56 -22.94
N HIS A 159 -8.79 -12.39 -23.28
CA HIS A 159 -8.31 -11.36 -22.34
C HIS A 159 -7.08 -11.80 -21.53
N TYR A 160 -6.08 -12.39 -22.19
CA TYR A 160 -4.86 -12.84 -21.53
C TYR A 160 -3.85 -11.70 -21.30
N ASN A 161 -3.41 -11.58 -20.05
CA ASN A 161 -2.18 -10.88 -19.67
C ASN A 161 -0.94 -11.80 -19.87
N ALA A 162 0.25 -11.33 -19.46
CA ALA A 162 1.50 -12.07 -19.60
C ALA A 162 1.54 -13.41 -18.82
N VAL A 163 0.98 -13.46 -17.59
CA VAL A 163 0.91 -14.68 -16.77
C VAL A 163 0.04 -15.75 -17.42
N HIS A 164 -1.14 -15.38 -17.92
CA HIS A 164 -2.03 -16.29 -18.65
C HIS A 164 -1.34 -16.91 -19.87
N LEU A 165 -0.55 -16.13 -20.62
CA LEU A 165 0.22 -16.63 -21.76
C LEU A 165 1.37 -17.53 -21.34
N ALA A 166 2.12 -17.16 -20.30
CA ALA A 166 3.24 -17.96 -19.80
C ALA A 166 2.77 -19.36 -19.34
N ILE A 167 1.63 -19.43 -18.64
CA ILE A 167 1.00 -20.70 -18.24
C ILE A 167 0.46 -21.45 -19.47
N ARG A 168 -0.22 -20.76 -20.39
CA ARG A 168 -0.78 -21.38 -21.61
C ARG A 168 0.27 -22.00 -22.52
N HIS A 169 1.48 -21.44 -22.53
CA HIS A 169 2.63 -21.94 -23.29
C HIS A 169 3.61 -22.77 -22.44
N GLU A 170 3.27 -23.04 -21.17
CA GLU A 170 4.03 -23.94 -20.28
C GLU A 170 5.50 -23.51 -20.12
N VAL A 171 5.71 -22.19 -19.97
CA VAL A 171 7.04 -21.55 -19.78
C VAL A 171 7.24 -21.04 -18.34
N PRO A 172 7.48 -21.93 -17.36
CA PRO A 172 7.54 -21.58 -15.94
C PRO A 172 8.64 -20.55 -15.60
N GLN A 173 9.77 -20.56 -16.32
CA GLN A 173 10.85 -19.58 -16.11
C GLN A 173 10.38 -18.14 -16.40
N ILE A 174 9.59 -17.94 -17.47
CA ILE A 174 9.02 -16.64 -17.81
C ILE A 174 7.88 -16.28 -16.84
N LEU A 175 7.06 -17.24 -16.43
CA LEU A 175 6.05 -17.03 -15.39
C LEU A 175 6.67 -16.48 -14.09
N ARG A 176 7.75 -17.12 -13.60
CA ARG A 176 8.44 -16.71 -12.37
C ARG A 176 9.10 -15.34 -12.53
N PHE A 177 9.71 -15.06 -13.68
CA PHE A 177 10.24 -13.72 -13.97
C PHE A 177 9.14 -12.64 -13.92
N ILE A 178 7.99 -12.87 -14.56
CA ILE A 178 6.89 -11.89 -14.58
C ILE A 178 6.39 -11.62 -13.16
N LEU A 179 6.09 -12.66 -12.38
CA LEU A 179 5.53 -12.49 -11.03
C LEU A 179 6.54 -11.84 -10.08
N ASN A 180 7.82 -12.26 -10.08
CA ASN A 180 8.89 -11.60 -9.31
C ASN A 180 9.11 -10.14 -9.71
N THR A 181 8.88 -9.79 -10.98
CA THR A 181 9.00 -8.39 -11.44
C THR A 181 7.84 -7.55 -10.95
N ILE A 182 6.61 -8.09 -10.94
CA ILE A 182 5.43 -7.39 -10.42
C ILE A 182 5.49 -7.24 -8.89
N ASP A 183 6.01 -8.24 -8.18
CA ASP A 183 6.21 -8.20 -6.72
C ASP A 183 7.50 -7.46 -6.31
N SER A 184 8.23 -6.84 -7.25
CA SER A 184 9.39 -6.02 -6.92
C SER A 184 8.96 -4.60 -6.53
N TYR A 185 9.18 -4.23 -5.27
CA TYR A 185 9.01 -2.85 -4.77
C TYR A 185 9.71 -1.83 -5.70
N GLN A 186 10.95 -2.11 -6.10
CA GLN A 186 11.76 -1.24 -6.98
C GLN A 186 11.14 -1.08 -8.37
N PHE A 187 10.53 -2.14 -8.92
CA PHE A 187 9.84 -2.06 -10.21
C PHE A 187 8.58 -1.21 -10.12
N ILE A 188 7.77 -1.36 -9.07
CA ILE A 188 6.54 -0.57 -8.88
C ILE A 188 6.90 0.90 -8.55
N LYS A 189 7.91 1.18 -7.73
CA LYS A 189 8.44 2.54 -7.48
C LYS A 189 8.92 3.21 -8.76
N ARG A 190 9.65 2.49 -9.62
CA ARG A 190 10.06 2.98 -10.96
C ARG A 190 8.86 3.28 -11.86
N CYS A 191 7.76 2.52 -11.75
CA CYS A 191 6.55 2.76 -12.52
C CYS A 191 5.74 3.96 -12.02
N TYR A 192 5.74 4.21 -10.70
CA TYR A 192 4.92 5.22 -10.03
C TYR A 192 5.77 6.08 -9.07
N PRO A 193 6.76 6.85 -9.57
CA PRO A 193 7.73 7.54 -8.72
C PRO A 193 7.13 8.61 -7.80
N MET A 194 5.90 9.06 -8.08
CA MET A 194 5.18 10.08 -7.32
C MET A 194 4.47 9.55 -6.05
N LEU A 195 4.44 8.22 -5.83
CA LEU A 195 3.81 7.62 -4.66
C LEU A 195 4.80 7.48 -3.50
N ASN A 196 4.33 7.72 -2.27
CA ASN A 196 5.05 7.34 -1.05
C ASN A 196 5.11 5.81 -0.92
N ASP A 197 5.96 5.33 -0.01
CA ASP A 197 6.39 3.94 0.02
C ASP A 197 5.25 3.00 0.45
N GLU A 198 4.40 3.41 1.39
CA GLU A 198 3.17 2.70 1.76
C GLU A 198 2.20 2.53 0.57
N ASN A 199 1.96 3.60 -0.20
CA ASN A 199 1.09 3.52 -1.37
C ASN A 199 1.71 2.66 -2.47
N ILE A 200 3.04 2.56 -2.57
CA ILE A 200 3.73 1.63 -3.46
C ILE A 200 3.44 0.18 -3.05
N ASP A 201 3.47 -0.16 -1.76
CA ASP A 201 3.19 -1.52 -1.30
C ASP A 201 1.70 -1.90 -1.40
N ILE A 202 0.79 -0.96 -1.23
CA ILE A 202 -0.64 -1.15 -1.54
C ILE A 202 -0.79 -1.38 -3.06
N LYS A 203 -0.10 -0.59 -3.90
CA LYS A 203 -0.14 -0.70 -5.36
C LYS A 203 0.44 -2.02 -5.86
N ARG A 204 1.58 -2.45 -5.30
CA ARG A 204 2.27 -3.72 -5.57
C ARG A 204 1.34 -4.91 -5.33
N ARG A 205 0.78 -5.00 -4.11
CA ARG A 205 -0.17 -6.06 -3.73
C ARG A 205 -1.40 -6.08 -4.65
N HIS A 206 -1.96 -4.92 -4.98
CA HIS A 206 -3.12 -4.84 -5.89
C HIS A 206 -2.80 -5.31 -7.32
N ILE A 207 -1.68 -4.89 -7.89
CA ILE A 207 -1.28 -5.29 -9.24
C ILE A 207 -0.94 -6.80 -9.29
N LEU A 208 -0.31 -7.33 -8.23
CA LEU A 208 -0.01 -8.75 -8.09
C LEU A 208 -1.28 -9.60 -8.00
N ASP A 209 -2.26 -9.17 -7.19
CA ASP A 209 -3.60 -9.79 -7.12
C ASP A 209 -4.28 -9.85 -8.50
N LEU A 210 -4.27 -8.74 -9.26
CA LEU A 210 -4.79 -8.72 -10.64
C LEU A 210 -4.06 -9.71 -11.55
N TYR A 211 -2.78 -9.99 -11.33
CA TYR A 211 -2.02 -10.96 -12.11
C TYR A 211 -2.29 -12.41 -11.72
N LEU A 212 -2.57 -12.69 -10.44
CA LEU A 212 -2.81 -14.03 -9.90
C LEU A 212 -4.28 -14.48 -10.02
N ASN A 213 -5.23 -13.57 -9.85
CA ASN A 213 -6.65 -13.88 -9.63
C ASN A 213 -7.60 -13.45 -10.75
N THR A 214 -7.21 -12.53 -11.65
CA THR A 214 -8.09 -12.12 -12.77
C THR A 214 -8.41 -13.32 -13.67
N PRO A 215 -9.68 -13.70 -13.86
CA PRO A 215 -10.04 -14.86 -14.68
C PRO A 215 -10.12 -14.52 -16.18
N GLU A 216 -9.89 -15.52 -17.04
CA GLU A 216 -10.07 -15.38 -18.48
C GLU A 216 -11.54 -15.11 -18.85
N LYS A 217 -11.78 -14.29 -19.88
CA LYS A 217 -13.11 -13.78 -20.23
C LYS A 217 -14.13 -14.85 -20.66
N ILE A 218 -13.68 -16.02 -21.13
CA ILE A 218 -14.53 -17.00 -21.83
C ILE A 218 -15.11 -18.04 -20.86
N LEU A 219 -14.23 -18.69 -20.10
CA LEU A 219 -14.58 -19.79 -19.18
C LEU A 219 -14.43 -19.39 -17.70
N PHE A 220 -14.01 -18.15 -17.42
CA PHE A 220 -13.75 -17.65 -16.06
C PHE A 220 -12.72 -18.50 -15.29
N ASN A 221 -11.77 -19.11 -16.00
CA ASN A 221 -10.63 -19.79 -15.41
C ASN A 221 -9.61 -18.74 -14.93
N THR A 222 -9.25 -18.75 -13.65
CA THR A 222 -8.08 -18.01 -13.14
C THR A 222 -6.77 -18.59 -13.70
N PRO A 223 -5.64 -17.88 -13.63
CA PRO A 223 -4.32 -18.44 -13.89
C PRO A 223 -4.09 -19.84 -13.31
N LEU A 224 -4.52 -20.07 -12.07
CA LEU A 224 -4.41 -21.38 -11.40
C LEU A 224 -5.28 -22.46 -12.07
N HIS A 225 -6.52 -22.15 -12.46
CA HIS A 225 -7.34 -23.09 -13.23
C HIS A 225 -6.67 -23.45 -14.56
N ILE A 226 -6.09 -22.48 -15.27
CA ILE A 226 -5.38 -22.75 -16.54
C ILE A 226 -4.14 -23.61 -16.30
N ALA A 227 -3.39 -23.36 -15.22
CA ALA A 227 -2.24 -24.17 -14.84
C ALA A 227 -2.62 -25.63 -14.53
N CYS A 228 -3.73 -25.84 -13.81
CA CYS A 228 -4.28 -27.17 -13.55
C CYS A 228 -4.80 -27.87 -14.82
N ILE A 229 -5.51 -27.16 -15.71
CA ILE A 229 -5.91 -27.68 -17.04
C ILE A 229 -4.68 -28.10 -17.86
N LYS A 230 -3.58 -27.35 -17.73
CA LYS A 230 -2.30 -27.62 -18.38
C LYS A 230 -1.47 -28.70 -17.70
N GLN A 231 -1.83 -29.11 -16.49
CA GLN A 231 -1.17 -30.20 -15.77
C GLN A 231 0.35 -29.98 -15.56
N ASN A 232 0.79 -28.72 -15.53
CA ASN A 232 2.20 -28.35 -15.37
C ASN A 232 2.52 -28.07 -13.89
N ILE A 233 3.22 -29.01 -13.24
CA ILE A 233 3.60 -28.92 -11.80
C ILE A 233 4.40 -27.66 -11.51
N GLU A 234 5.33 -27.26 -12.37
CA GLU A 234 6.21 -26.11 -12.13
C GLU A 234 5.41 -24.81 -12.12
N CYS A 235 4.54 -24.60 -13.11
CA CYS A 235 3.65 -23.44 -13.12
C CYS A 235 2.68 -23.41 -11.92
N ILE A 236 2.15 -24.56 -11.50
CA ILE A 236 1.29 -24.64 -10.32
C ILE A 236 2.08 -24.35 -9.05
N SER A 237 3.30 -24.87 -8.94
CA SER A 237 4.17 -24.63 -7.78
C SER A 237 4.53 -23.15 -7.64
N ILE A 238 4.95 -22.50 -8.74
CA ILE A 238 5.22 -21.05 -8.78
C ILE A 238 3.99 -20.24 -8.38
N LEU A 239 2.79 -20.63 -8.81
CA LEU A 239 1.56 -19.95 -8.40
C LEU A 239 1.25 -20.13 -6.91
N LEU A 240 1.48 -21.32 -6.35
CA LEU A 240 1.27 -21.61 -4.92
C LEU A 240 2.30 -20.93 -4.00
N GLU A 241 3.48 -20.54 -4.51
CA GLU A 241 4.44 -19.69 -3.77
C GLU A 241 3.82 -18.34 -3.34
N TYR A 242 2.78 -17.86 -4.05
CA TYR A 242 2.07 -16.62 -3.73
C TYR A 242 0.83 -16.84 -2.84
N VAL A 243 0.70 -17.97 -2.16
CA VAL A 243 -0.32 -18.13 -1.11
C VAL A 243 0.01 -17.20 0.07
N PRO A 244 -0.93 -16.34 0.54
CA PRO A 244 -2.38 -16.35 0.32
C PRO A 244 -2.90 -15.37 -0.74
N MET A 245 -2.04 -14.60 -1.41
CA MET A 245 -2.47 -13.61 -2.41
C MET A 245 -3.23 -14.30 -3.57
N ILE A 246 -2.85 -15.54 -3.91
CA ILE A 246 -3.60 -16.35 -4.88
C ILE A 246 -4.84 -17.00 -4.25
N THR A 247 -5.99 -16.81 -4.88
CA THR A 247 -7.29 -17.35 -4.44
C THR A 247 -7.45 -18.79 -4.92
N LEU A 248 -7.41 -19.75 -4.00
CA LEU A 248 -7.46 -21.18 -4.33
C LEU A 248 -8.89 -21.75 -4.44
N ASP A 249 -9.89 -21.08 -3.85
CA ASP A 249 -11.28 -21.56 -3.78
C ASP A 249 -12.25 -20.88 -4.78
N GLN A 250 -11.73 -20.00 -5.64
CA GLN A 250 -12.49 -19.42 -6.74
C GLN A 250 -12.94 -20.53 -7.69
N ARG A 251 -14.20 -20.48 -8.14
CA ARG A 251 -14.77 -21.44 -9.08
C ARG A 251 -14.94 -20.84 -10.47
N ASN A 252 -14.62 -21.60 -11.51
CA ASN A 252 -14.79 -21.19 -12.90
C ASN A 252 -16.28 -21.17 -13.35
N LYS A 253 -16.54 -20.88 -14.63
CA LYS A 253 -17.90 -20.85 -15.20
C LYS A 253 -18.66 -22.18 -15.09
N MET A 254 -17.96 -23.31 -14.99
CA MET A 254 -18.54 -24.64 -14.77
C MET A 254 -18.72 -24.97 -13.27
N LYS A 255 -18.49 -23.99 -12.38
CA LYS A 255 -18.47 -24.12 -10.92
C LYS A 255 -17.41 -25.08 -10.39
N GLN A 256 -16.35 -25.34 -11.16
CA GLN A 256 -15.26 -26.23 -10.75
C GLN A 256 -14.14 -25.46 -10.05
N LEU A 257 -13.46 -26.10 -9.09
CA LEU A 257 -12.24 -25.59 -8.45
C LEU A 257 -10.98 -25.90 -9.29
N PRO A 258 -9.84 -25.23 -9.07
CA PRO A 258 -8.63 -25.46 -9.86
C PRO A 258 -8.14 -26.92 -9.81
N TYR A 259 -8.08 -27.54 -8.62
CA TYR A 259 -7.59 -28.93 -8.48
C TYR A 259 -8.56 -29.97 -9.09
N GLU A 260 -9.86 -29.67 -9.13
CA GLU A 260 -10.89 -30.54 -9.74
C GLU A 260 -10.69 -30.71 -11.27
N LEU A 261 -9.84 -29.88 -11.90
CA LEU A 261 -9.55 -29.91 -13.34
C LEU A 261 -8.37 -30.81 -13.75
N ILE A 262 -7.62 -31.34 -12.77
CA ILE A 262 -6.48 -32.24 -13.00
C ILE A 262 -7.02 -33.63 -13.36
N ARG A 263 -6.47 -34.26 -14.40
CA ARG A 263 -6.98 -35.53 -14.95
C ARG A 263 -6.12 -36.74 -14.63
N ASP A 264 -4.80 -36.56 -14.58
CA ASP A 264 -3.84 -37.59 -14.15
C ASP A 264 -3.92 -37.75 -12.62
N GLU A 265 -4.25 -38.95 -12.15
CA GLU A 265 -4.42 -39.27 -10.72
C GLU A 265 -3.12 -39.15 -9.91
N ILE A 266 -1.97 -39.55 -10.50
CA ILE A 266 -0.66 -39.50 -9.83
C ILE A 266 -0.22 -38.04 -9.67
N LEU A 267 -0.42 -37.26 -10.73
CA LEU A 267 -0.21 -35.83 -10.73
C LEU A 267 -1.16 -35.12 -9.75
N ARG A 268 -2.42 -35.53 -9.74
CA ARG A 268 -3.45 -35.01 -8.85
C ARG A 268 -3.08 -35.21 -7.39
N THR A 269 -2.66 -36.40 -6.94
CA THR A 269 -2.22 -36.59 -5.55
C THR A 269 -1.04 -35.68 -5.18
N LYS A 270 -0.07 -35.48 -6.09
CA LYS A 270 1.06 -34.57 -5.85
C LYS A 270 0.62 -33.11 -5.73
N ILE A 271 -0.32 -32.67 -6.56
CA ILE A 271 -0.85 -31.30 -6.51
C ILE A 271 -1.79 -31.14 -5.31
N GLU A 272 -2.64 -32.10 -5.00
CA GLU A 272 -3.48 -32.13 -3.80
C GLU A 272 -2.62 -32.02 -2.54
N GLN A 273 -1.50 -32.75 -2.44
CA GLN A 273 -0.56 -32.60 -1.32
C GLN A 273 0.05 -31.18 -1.24
N ARG A 274 0.39 -30.55 -2.38
CA ARG A 274 0.89 -29.16 -2.43
C ARG A 274 -0.19 -28.15 -2.08
N PHE A 275 -1.42 -28.40 -2.49
CA PHE A 275 -2.58 -27.65 -2.10
C PHE A 275 -2.77 -27.79 -0.58
N GLU A 276 -2.85 -29.00 -0.04
CA GLU A 276 -2.98 -29.31 1.38
C GLU A 276 -1.90 -28.66 2.26
N SER A 277 -0.70 -28.38 1.76
CA SER A 277 0.31 -27.56 2.46
C SER A 277 -0.02 -26.06 2.60
N CYS A 278 -1.20 -25.63 2.13
CA CYS A 278 -1.69 -24.25 2.15
C CYS A 278 -2.91 -24.05 3.06
N MET A 279 -2.99 -24.78 4.18
CA MET A 279 -4.01 -24.54 5.20
C MET A 279 -3.63 -23.40 6.15
N PHE A 280 -4.65 -22.72 6.68
CA PHE A 280 -4.53 -21.66 7.67
C PHE A 280 -5.36 -21.96 8.91
N VAL A 281 -4.89 -21.55 10.08
CA VAL A 281 -5.62 -21.56 11.35
C VAL A 281 -5.67 -20.13 11.87
N THR A 282 -6.86 -19.64 12.20
CA THR A 282 -7.06 -18.24 12.62
C THR A 282 -7.75 -18.14 13.97
N ILE A 283 -7.32 -17.18 14.78
CA ILE A 283 -7.92 -16.84 16.08
C ILE A 283 -8.70 -15.54 15.92
N VAL A 284 -9.94 -15.52 16.38
CA VAL A 284 -10.82 -14.34 16.33
C VAL A 284 -11.32 -14.05 17.74
N ARG A 285 -11.09 -12.84 18.23
CA ARG A 285 -11.57 -12.36 19.53
C ARG A 285 -12.89 -11.62 19.41
N SER A 286 -13.64 -11.57 20.50
CA SER A 286 -14.75 -10.63 20.67
C SER A 286 -14.24 -9.19 20.89
N ASP A 287 -15.10 -8.20 20.65
CA ASP A 287 -14.79 -6.77 20.81
C ASP A 287 -14.35 -6.42 22.25
N ASP A 288 -14.90 -7.12 23.24
CA ASP A 288 -14.54 -7.00 24.66
C ASP A 288 -13.17 -7.61 25.01
N LYS A 289 -12.56 -8.33 24.06
CA LYS A 289 -11.29 -9.07 24.17
C LYS A 289 -11.26 -10.17 25.24
N LEU A 290 -12.39 -10.52 25.85
CA LEU A 290 -12.46 -11.53 26.93
C LEU A 290 -12.71 -12.94 26.38
N ASP A 291 -13.42 -13.07 25.27
CA ASP A 291 -13.66 -14.35 24.60
C ASP A 291 -12.86 -14.46 23.29
N TYR A 292 -12.63 -15.70 22.85
CA TYR A 292 -11.96 -16.02 21.60
C TYR A 292 -12.50 -17.31 20.99
N SER A 293 -12.60 -17.29 19.67
CA SER A 293 -12.93 -18.43 18.85
C SER A 293 -11.74 -18.80 17.96
N ILE A 294 -11.56 -20.09 17.74
CA ILE A 294 -10.53 -20.60 16.83
C ILE A 294 -11.28 -21.22 15.66
N ASN A 295 -11.07 -20.67 14.47
CA ASN A 295 -11.71 -21.16 13.26
C ASN A 295 -11.17 -22.56 12.93
N THR A 296 -12.07 -23.42 12.43
CA THR A 296 -11.66 -24.69 11.80
C THR A 296 -10.66 -24.40 10.68
N PRO A 297 -9.58 -25.21 10.54
CA PRO A 297 -8.56 -24.99 9.53
C PRO A 297 -9.14 -24.73 8.14
N SER A 298 -8.81 -23.57 7.57
CA SER A 298 -9.33 -23.10 6.30
C SER A 298 -8.32 -23.30 5.17
N TYR A 299 -8.83 -23.41 3.96
CA TYR A 299 -8.01 -23.73 2.80
C TYR A 299 -7.69 -22.46 1.99
N GLY A 300 -6.40 -22.12 1.82
CA GLY A 300 -5.95 -21.03 0.93
C GLY A 300 -6.41 -19.62 1.31
N ARG A 301 -6.88 -19.38 2.55
CA ARG A 301 -7.43 -18.10 2.99
C ARG A 301 -6.92 -17.72 4.38
N LYS A 302 -6.32 -16.54 4.49
CA LYS A 302 -5.96 -15.89 5.77
C LYS A 302 -7.16 -15.40 6.60
N SER A 303 -8.38 -15.41 6.08
CA SER A 303 -9.56 -14.81 6.70
C SER A 303 -10.74 -15.78 6.85
N LEU A 304 -11.68 -15.38 7.71
CA LEU A 304 -12.92 -16.07 8.09
C LEU A 304 -13.70 -16.66 6.90
N PRO A 305 -14.39 -17.81 7.09
CA PRO A 305 -15.39 -18.26 6.13
C PRO A 305 -16.53 -17.24 6.08
N ILE A 306 -16.72 -16.59 4.92
CA ILE A 306 -17.85 -15.69 4.69
C ILE A 306 -19.14 -16.52 4.75
N THR A 307 -19.81 -16.49 5.89
CA THR A 307 -21.22 -16.91 6.00
C THR A 307 -22.07 -16.04 5.09
N LYS A 308 -23.12 -16.59 4.50
CA LYS A 308 -23.89 -15.93 3.42
C LYS A 308 -24.76 -14.74 3.88
N SER A 309 -24.66 -14.35 5.15
CA SER A 309 -25.27 -13.15 5.73
C SER A 309 -24.23 -12.03 5.87
N GLU A 310 -24.67 -10.79 5.65
CA GLU A 310 -23.97 -9.55 6.02
C GLU A 310 -22.72 -9.15 5.20
N SER A 311 -22.97 -8.84 3.92
CA SER A 311 -22.09 -8.00 3.08
C SER A 311 -22.06 -6.51 3.50
N ARG A 312 -22.16 -6.21 4.81
CA ARG A 312 -22.04 -4.86 5.39
C ARG A 312 -20.87 -4.74 6.37
N ASP A 313 -20.44 -5.85 6.98
CA ASP A 313 -19.46 -5.84 8.08
C ASP A 313 -18.03 -6.18 7.64
N LEU A 314 -17.71 -6.07 6.35
CA LEU A 314 -16.35 -6.30 5.83
C LEU A 314 -15.29 -5.36 6.44
N MET A 315 -15.67 -4.20 6.97
CA MET A 315 -14.76 -3.34 7.75
C MET A 315 -14.55 -3.84 9.19
N ASN A 316 -15.56 -4.46 9.82
CA ASN A 316 -15.47 -4.99 11.19
C ASN A 316 -14.90 -6.43 11.23
N ALA A 317 -14.96 -7.18 10.12
CA ALA A 317 -14.38 -8.52 10.06
C ALA A 317 -12.85 -8.54 10.27
N HIS A 318 -12.17 -7.42 9.99
CA HIS A 318 -10.73 -7.28 10.18
C HIS A 318 -10.33 -6.79 11.58
N SER A 319 -11.22 -6.18 12.37
CA SER A 319 -10.87 -5.69 13.72
C SER A 319 -10.76 -6.80 14.77
N ASN A 320 -11.31 -7.98 14.47
CA ASN A 320 -11.54 -9.05 15.45
C ASN A 320 -10.64 -10.26 15.24
N LEU A 321 -10.02 -10.39 14.07
CA LEU A 321 -9.03 -11.43 13.77
C LEU A 321 -7.71 -11.08 14.49
N SER A 322 -7.27 -11.87 15.47
CA SER A 322 -6.06 -11.56 16.25
C SER A 322 -4.80 -12.22 15.69
N VAL A 323 -4.91 -13.47 15.21
CA VAL A 323 -3.77 -14.26 14.74
C VAL A 323 -4.10 -15.07 13.50
N ILE A 324 -3.14 -15.15 12.59
CA ILE A 324 -3.18 -15.94 11.36
C ILE A 324 -1.96 -16.86 11.32
N ILE A 325 -2.19 -18.17 11.30
CA ILE A 325 -1.15 -19.19 11.30
C ILE A 325 -1.21 -19.97 9.98
N GLY A 326 -0.10 -20.06 9.27
CA GLY A 326 0.02 -20.74 7.97
C GLY A 326 0.62 -19.86 6.88
N PRO A 327 0.84 -20.39 5.66
CA PRO A 327 0.38 -21.69 5.17
C PRO A 327 1.07 -22.88 5.85
N THR A 328 0.32 -23.97 6.06
CA THR A 328 0.84 -25.22 6.64
C THR A 328 0.08 -26.46 6.19
N SER A 329 0.60 -27.65 6.46
CA SER A 329 -0.01 -28.96 6.16
C SER A 329 -1.27 -29.25 6.98
N PRO A 330 -2.15 -30.19 6.57
CA PRO A 330 -3.38 -30.50 7.30
C PRO A 330 -3.12 -31.09 8.68
N ASP A 331 -2.05 -31.88 8.83
CA ASP A 331 -1.66 -32.42 10.13
C ASP A 331 -1.17 -31.32 11.08
N ASN A 332 -0.30 -30.41 10.61
CA ASN A 332 0.14 -29.27 11.42
C ASN A 332 -1.05 -28.35 11.77
N ALA A 333 -1.93 -28.06 10.81
CA ALA A 333 -3.13 -27.25 11.03
C ALA A 333 -4.09 -27.90 12.04
N ARG A 334 -4.25 -29.23 11.98
CA ARG A 334 -5.03 -30.00 12.96
C ARG A 334 -4.38 -29.99 14.34
N LEU A 335 -3.07 -30.17 14.44
CA LEU A 335 -2.33 -30.11 15.71
C LEU A 335 -2.42 -28.73 16.35
N LEU A 336 -2.24 -27.65 15.57
CA LEU A 336 -2.47 -26.26 15.99
C LEU A 336 -3.90 -26.08 16.50
N TYR A 337 -4.90 -26.47 15.71
CA TYR A 337 -6.32 -26.34 16.04
C TYR A 337 -6.69 -27.10 17.33
N GLU A 338 -6.30 -28.37 17.48
CA GLU A 338 -6.58 -29.17 18.67
C GLU A 338 -5.91 -28.59 19.93
N SER A 339 -4.66 -28.14 19.81
CA SER A 339 -3.88 -27.57 20.92
C SER A 339 -4.43 -26.22 21.38
N LEU A 340 -4.77 -25.34 20.45
CA LEU A 340 -5.35 -24.04 20.78
C LEU A 340 -6.76 -24.20 21.35
N ARG A 341 -7.61 -25.03 20.72
CA ARG A 341 -9.03 -25.18 21.08
C ARG A 341 -9.25 -25.87 22.44
N SER A 342 -8.37 -26.78 22.86
CA SER A 342 -8.51 -27.45 24.15
C SER A 342 -7.27 -27.29 25.04
N PRO A 343 -7.39 -26.61 26.20
CA PRO A 343 -6.31 -26.56 27.20
C PRO A 343 -5.84 -27.94 27.68
N THR A 344 -6.63 -29.01 27.49
CA THR A 344 -6.24 -30.39 27.82
C THR A 344 -5.20 -30.98 26.85
N LYS A 345 -5.14 -30.47 25.61
CA LYS A 345 -4.18 -30.86 24.57
C LYS A 345 -2.86 -30.09 24.69
N CYS A 346 -2.85 -28.96 25.39
CA CYS A 346 -1.65 -28.17 25.67
C CYS A 346 -0.64 -28.88 26.58
N THR A 347 0.65 -28.60 26.37
CA THR A 347 1.73 -28.93 27.33
C THR A 347 1.51 -28.23 28.68
N LYS A 348 2.31 -28.59 29.69
CA LYS A 348 2.26 -27.88 30.99
C LYS A 348 2.66 -26.41 30.83
N GLU A 349 3.71 -26.12 30.08
CA GLU A 349 4.18 -24.75 29.81
C GLU A 349 3.11 -23.92 29.08
N GLN A 350 2.50 -24.46 28.02
CA GLN A 350 1.43 -23.78 27.26
C GLN A 350 0.21 -23.48 28.14
N ARG A 351 -0.16 -24.38 29.06
CA ARG A 351 -1.18 -24.10 30.08
C ARG A 351 -0.76 -23.00 31.03
N SER A 352 0.49 -23.01 31.52
CA SER A 352 1.01 -21.94 32.37
C SER A 352 1.03 -20.59 31.68
N ILE A 353 1.30 -20.53 30.36
CA ILE A 353 1.21 -19.29 29.57
C ILE A 353 -0.24 -18.77 29.54
N ARG A 354 -1.21 -19.63 29.16
CA ARG A 354 -2.66 -19.28 29.14
C ARG A 354 -3.23 -18.86 30.50
N LEU A 355 -2.67 -19.37 31.60
CA LEU A 355 -3.07 -19.01 32.96
C LEU A 355 -2.41 -17.71 33.46
N LYS A 356 -1.21 -17.38 32.98
CA LYS A 356 -0.49 -16.14 33.32
C LYS A 356 -1.06 -14.92 32.61
N ASP A 357 -1.51 -15.08 31.37
CA ASP A 357 -2.14 -14.03 30.58
C ASP A 357 -3.52 -14.50 30.06
N PRO A 358 -4.61 -14.17 30.77
CA PRO A 358 -5.97 -14.50 30.32
C PRO A 358 -6.39 -13.81 29.02
N ILE A 359 -5.71 -12.72 28.64
CA ILE A 359 -6.03 -11.96 27.44
C ILE A 359 -5.25 -12.57 26.27
N HIS A 360 -3.92 -12.42 26.22
CA HIS A 360 -3.11 -12.81 25.05
C HIS A 360 -2.48 -14.21 25.17
N GLY A 361 -2.74 -14.95 26.24
CA GLY A 361 -2.08 -16.24 26.49
C GLY A 361 -2.40 -17.34 25.46
N VAL A 362 -3.46 -17.19 24.66
CA VAL A 362 -3.76 -18.10 23.54
C VAL A 362 -2.88 -17.76 22.33
N GLU A 363 -2.73 -16.47 22.03
CA GLU A 363 -1.86 -15.93 21.00
C GLU A 363 -0.38 -16.26 21.28
N LEU A 364 0.07 -16.10 22.53
CA LEU A 364 1.41 -16.52 22.97
C LEU A 364 1.65 -18.03 22.75
N VAL A 365 0.64 -18.88 23.00
CA VAL A 365 0.72 -20.32 22.73
C VAL A 365 0.69 -20.61 21.23
N ALA A 366 -0.09 -19.87 20.45
CA ALA A 366 -0.09 -19.96 18.99
C ALA A 366 1.31 -19.68 18.43
N ARG A 367 1.90 -18.52 18.77
CA ARG A 367 3.28 -18.13 18.40
C ARG A 367 4.30 -19.21 18.77
N SER A 368 4.22 -19.74 19.99
CA SER A 368 5.10 -20.79 20.49
C SER A 368 5.00 -22.10 19.68
N ILE A 369 3.77 -22.57 19.37
CA ILE A 369 3.58 -23.78 18.56
C ILE A 369 4.00 -23.54 17.11
N SER A 370 3.68 -22.38 16.54
CA SER A 370 4.05 -22.01 15.17
C SER A 370 5.57 -22.01 14.98
N GLN A 371 6.32 -21.42 15.92
CA GLN A 371 7.79 -21.49 15.92
C GLN A 371 8.31 -22.94 16.03
N GLN A 372 7.73 -23.77 16.91
CA GLN A 372 8.11 -25.19 17.04
C GLN A 372 7.85 -26.02 15.77
N LEU A 373 6.80 -25.69 15.01
CA LEU A 373 6.44 -26.36 13.76
C LEU A 373 7.09 -25.71 12.51
N ASN A 374 7.85 -24.62 12.67
CA ASN A 374 8.36 -23.77 11.60
C ASN A 374 7.26 -23.32 10.61
N VAL A 375 6.15 -22.82 11.17
CA VAL A 375 4.97 -22.33 10.44
C VAL A 375 4.87 -20.81 10.61
N PRO A 376 4.60 -20.02 9.55
CA PRO A 376 4.42 -18.57 9.68
C PRO A 376 3.25 -18.22 10.61
N CYS A 377 3.41 -17.17 11.41
CA CYS A 377 2.45 -16.73 12.42
C CYS A 377 2.39 -15.20 12.45
N GLU A 378 1.36 -14.62 11.85
CA GLU A 378 1.13 -13.18 11.82
C GLU A 378 0.11 -12.80 12.90
N GLU A 379 0.40 -11.74 13.64
CA GLU A 379 -0.49 -11.21 14.68
C GLU A 379 -0.85 -9.76 14.34
N TYR A 380 -2.07 -9.33 14.69
CA TYR A 380 -2.45 -7.94 14.54
C TYR A 380 -1.82 -7.09 15.65
N TRP A 381 -1.01 -6.11 15.28
CA TRP A 381 -0.36 -5.19 16.21
C TRP A 381 -1.02 -3.80 16.11
N PRO A 382 -1.84 -3.37 17.10
CA PRO A 382 -2.64 -2.15 16.97
C PRO A 382 -1.84 -0.85 16.83
N PHE A 383 -0.54 -0.86 17.13
CA PHE A 383 0.35 0.28 16.94
C PHE A 383 0.97 0.34 15.53
N LEU A 384 0.92 -0.75 14.76
CA LEU A 384 1.29 -0.80 13.33
C LEU A 384 0.06 -0.81 12.40
N ASP A 385 -1.13 -1.02 12.94
CA ASP A 385 -2.39 -1.25 12.22
C ASP A 385 -2.31 -2.32 11.10
N ASP A 386 -1.49 -3.35 11.31
CA ASP A 386 -1.27 -4.43 10.33
C ASP A 386 -1.02 -5.78 11.00
N TYR A 387 -1.14 -6.83 10.20
CA TYR A 387 -0.80 -8.21 10.56
C TYR A 387 0.66 -8.47 10.22
N VAL A 388 1.49 -8.75 11.23
CA VAL A 388 2.91 -9.03 11.02
C VAL A 388 3.44 -10.00 12.07
N ASP A 389 4.35 -10.88 11.65
CA ASP A 389 5.25 -11.54 12.58
C ASP A 389 6.29 -10.50 13.04
N ILE A 390 6.11 -9.96 14.26
CA ILE A 390 6.99 -8.92 14.81
C ILE A 390 8.45 -9.39 14.98
N ALA A 391 8.68 -10.71 15.01
CA ALA A 391 10.00 -11.31 15.09
C ALA A 391 10.60 -11.65 13.70
N SER A 392 9.88 -11.39 12.60
CA SER A 392 10.43 -11.48 11.25
C SER A 392 11.33 -10.29 10.92
N GLU A 393 12.20 -10.42 9.91
CA GLU A 393 13.07 -9.34 9.44
C GLU A 393 12.29 -8.06 9.07
N GLU A 394 11.10 -8.21 8.49
CA GLU A 394 10.16 -7.12 8.18
C GLU A 394 9.53 -6.54 9.45
N GLY A 395 9.10 -7.40 10.39
CA GLY A 395 8.55 -6.98 11.68
C GLY A 395 9.52 -6.14 12.51
N LEU A 396 10.80 -6.56 12.57
CA LEU A 396 11.86 -5.82 13.26
C LEU A 396 12.14 -4.46 12.59
N GLN A 397 12.09 -4.37 11.24
CA GLN A 397 12.23 -3.11 10.50
C GLN A 397 11.07 -2.16 10.82
N ARG A 398 9.82 -2.64 10.71
CA ARG A 398 8.60 -1.86 11.00
C ARG A 398 8.57 -1.37 12.45
N LEU A 399 8.90 -2.23 13.42
CA LEU A 399 8.96 -1.86 14.83
C LEU A 399 10.06 -0.84 15.12
N ASN A 400 11.27 -1.00 14.55
CA ASN A 400 12.33 -0.02 14.71
C ASN A 400 11.94 1.36 14.14
N HIS A 401 11.30 1.40 12.98
CA HIS A 401 10.84 2.65 12.38
C HIS A 401 9.71 3.30 13.18
N TYR A 402 8.74 2.52 13.67
CA TYR A 402 7.71 3.02 14.57
C TYR A 402 8.29 3.63 15.86
N LEU A 403 9.28 2.96 16.46
CA LEU A 403 9.99 3.44 17.65
C LEU A 403 10.80 4.72 17.37
N GLU A 404 11.39 4.87 16.18
CA GLU A 404 12.01 6.09 15.69
C GLU A 404 11.01 7.25 15.59
N GLU A 405 9.84 7.02 15.00
CA GLU A 405 8.76 8.02 14.93
C GLU A 405 8.29 8.45 16.33
N GLN A 406 8.06 7.50 17.25
CA GLN A 406 7.66 7.83 18.63
C GLN A 406 8.72 8.65 19.36
N TYR A 407 10.02 8.31 19.18
CA TYR A 407 11.12 9.08 19.76
C TYR A 407 11.15 10.52 19.22
N ASN A 408 11.02 10.69 17.90
CA ASN A 408 11.03 11.98 17.23
C ASN A 408 9.81 12.84 17.63
N LEU A 409 8.61 12.26 17.69
CA LEU A 409 7.38 12.92 18.15
C LEU A 409 7.49 13.37 19.61
N TYR A 410 8.06 12.53 20.48
CA TYR A 410 8.26 12.86 21.88
C TYR A 410 9.29 14.00 22.05
N ASN A 411 10.39 13.97 21.30
CA ASN A 411 11.40 15.04 21.30
C ASN A 411 10.83 16.37 20.78
N ALA A 412 10.04 16.34 19.70
CA ALA A 412 9.37 17.53 19.19
C ALA A 412 8.45 18.18 20.24
N LYS A 413 7.64 17.37 20.95
CA LYS A 413 6.81 17.84 22.07
C LYS A 413 7.65 18.42 23.21
N CYS A 414 8.80 17.82 23.53
CA CYS A 414 9.71 18.36 24.55
C CYS A 414 10.27 19.74 24.14
N ILE A 415 10.62 19.93 22.86
CA ILE A 415 11.09 21.22 22.34
C ILE A 415 9.97 22.28 22.42
N GLU A 416 8.74 21.91 22.06
CA GLU A 416 7.57 22.80 22.16
C GLU A 416 7.28 23.20 23.61
N ILE A 417 7.32 22.25 24.55
CA ILE A 417 7.13 22.49 25.99
C ILE A 417 8.23 23.40 26.54
N ASN A 418 9.50 23.13 26.21
CA ASN A 418 10.61 23.98 26.66
C ASN A 418 10.45 25.41 26.11
N SER A 419 10.11 25.55 24.82
CA SER A 419 9.83 26.85 24.20
C SER A 419 8.64 27.58 24.83
N LEU A 420 7.62 26.86 25.31
CA LEU A 420 6.53 27.41 26.12
C LEU A 420 7.03 27.87 27.50
N CYS A 421 7.81 27.06 28.20
CA CYS A 421 8.40 27.40 29.50
C CYS A 421 9.32 28.63 29.42
N ASP A 422 10.13 28.75 28.38
CA ASP A 422 10.99 29.92 28.13
C ASP A 422 10.16 31.19 27.94
N ARG A 423 9.02 31.10 27.23
CA ARG A 423 8.06 32.21 27.08
C ARG A 423 7.38 32.57 28.40
N PHE A 424 6.93 31.59 29.19
CA PHE A 424 6.34 31.85 30.51
C PHE A 424 7.34 32.49 31.48
N THR A 425 8.58 32.00 31.53
CA THR A 425 9.65 32.57 32.36
C THR A 425 9.98 34.00 31.95
N SER A 426 9.98 34.29 30.64
CA SER A 426 10.17 35.65 30.12
C SER A 426 9.04 36.60 30.55
N LEU A 427 7.78 36.13 30.52
CA LEU A 427 6.62 36.92 30.96
C LEU A 427 6.64 37.18 32.47
N GLU A 428 6.98 36.19 33.31
CA GLU A 428 7.13 36.38 34.75
C GLU A 428 8.26 37.38 35.11
N LEU A 429 9.36 37.38 34.34
CA LEU A 429 10.44 38.34 34.50
C LEU A 429 10.01 39.76 34.15
N ASP A 430 9.15 39.94 33.15
CA ASP A 430 8.64 41.25 32.76
C ASP A 430 7.55 41.77 33.72
N GLU A 431 6.68 40.91 34.27
CA GLU A 431 5.78 41.29 35.37
C GLU A 431 6.58 41.71 36.62
N LYS A 432 7.63 40.96 37.01
CA LYS A 432 8.49 41.32 38.14
C LYS A 432 9.24 42.66 37.92
N LYS A 433 9.64 42.98 36.69
CA LYS A 433 10.21 44.30 36.36
C LYS A 433 9.17 45.42 36.50
N GLN A 434 7.92 45.21 36.08
CA GLN A 434 6.86 46.22 36.23
C GLN A 434 6.49 46.47 37.71
N LEU A 435 6.41 45.42 38.53
CA LEU A 435 6.20 45.60 39.98
C LEU A 435 7.37 46.34 40.65
N ASN A 436 8.61 45.97 40.33
CA ASN A 436 9.81 46.61 40.91
C ASN A 436 10.01 48.08 40.45
N SER A 437 9.35 48.51 39.37
CA SER A 437 9.34 49.91 38.94
C SER A 437 8.30 50.79 39.66
N THR A 438 7.44 50.23 40.51
CA THR A 438 6.28 50.95 41.10
C THR A 438 6.46 51.30 42.59
N CYS A 439 7.60 50.96 43.21
CA CYS A 439 7.87 51.20 44.65
C CYS A 439 9.12 52.05 44.92
N VAL A 440 9.12 53.32 44.49
CA VAL A 440 10.01 54.33 45.06
C VAL A 440 9.50 54.68 46.46
N ILE A 441 10.14 54.12 47.50
CA ILE A 441 9.93 54.52 48.89
C ILE A 441 10.83 55.72 49.18
N ASN A 442 10.22 56.82 49.67
CA ASN A 442 10.95 57.91 50.32
C ASN A 442 11.33 57.50 51.76
N GLY A 443 12.53 57.87 52.21
CA GLY A 443 12.83 57.97 53.65
C GLY A 443 13.98 57.08 54.16
N ASP A 444 15.19 57.56 53.94
CA ASP A 444 16.25 57.78 54.95
C ASP A 444 16.75 56.68 55.93
N GLU A 445 18.09 56.67 56.01
CA GLU A 445 18.93 56.43 57.20
C GLU A 445 19.16 55.00 57.77
N ASN A 446 20.40 54.51 57.53
CA ASN A 446 21.51 54.45 58.50
C ASN A 446 22.23 53.08 58.78
N TYR A 447 23.57 53.15 58.70
CA TYR A 447 24.64 52.24 59.17
C TYR A 447 24.91 50.83 58.56
N MET A 448 26.08 50.72 57.90
CA MET A 448 27.21 49.76 58.01
C MET A 448 26.96 48.31 58.51
N ASP A 449 27.66 47.26 58.06
CA ASP A 449 29.10 47.20 57.70
C ASP A 449 29.49 45.89 56.96
N HIS A 450 30.66 45.87 56.29
CA HIS A 450 31.46 44.73 55.74
C HIS A 450 30.76 43.63 54.87
N ASP A 451 31.40 42.98 53.87
CA ASP A 451 32.81 42.95 53.48
C ASP A 451 32.99 42.72 51.96
N ASN A 452 34.17 43.06 51.42
CA ASN A 452 34.47 43.05 49.98
C ASN A 452 35.78 42.28 49.70
N TYR A 453 35.83 41.36 48.72
CA TYR A 453 37.07 40.64 48.40
C TYR A 453 37.28 40.30 46.90
N TYR A 454 38.15 41.11 46.29
CA TYR A 454 39.07 40.85 45.17
C TYR A 454 38.62 40.82 43.69
N ASP A 455 38.92 41.94 43.03
CA ASP A 455 39.42 42.05 41.66
C ASP A 455 40.77 41.34 41.42
N ALA A 456 41.00 40.92 40.17
CA ALA A 456 42.28 40.96 39.45
C ALA A 456 42.01 40.59 37.96
N ILE A 457 41.81 41.53 37.04
CA ILE A 457 42.84 42.30 36.30
C ILE A 457 43.99 41.43 35.76
N LEU A 458 44.08 41.34 34.42
CA LEU A 458 45.26 41.81 33.66
C LEU A 458 44.98 41.90 32.15
N ASN A 459 44.76 43.12 31.66
CA ASN A 459 44.99 43.49 30.26
C ASN A 459 46.50 43.74 30.07
N ILE A 460 47.11 43.20 29.01
CA ILE A 460 48.40 43.67 28.50
C ILE A 460 48.26 43.82 26.97
N ASN A 461 48.67 44.99 26.47
CA ASN A 461 48.52 45.42 25.07
C ASN A 461 49.54 44.75 24.13
N GLY A 462 49.19 44.63 22.84
CA GLY A 462 50.14 44.23 21.79
C GLY A 462 49.58 44.34 20.37
N ASP A 463 49.91 45.46 19.71
CA ASP A 463 49.92 45.75 18.26
C ASP A 463 48.69 45.54 17.35
N TYR A 464 48.41 46.61 16.59
CA TYR A 464 47.61 46.59 15.36
C TYR A 464 48.45 46.03 14.20
N VAL A 465 47.94 45.01 13.52
CA VAL A 465 48.28 44.73 12.11
C VAL A 465 46.98 44.49 11.35
N ASP A 466 46.88 45.08 10.17
CA ASP A 466 45.71 45.05 9.28
C ASP A 466 45.88 43.88 8.30
N ASP A 467 45.15 42.78 8.52
CA ASP A 467 45.20 41.59 7.66
C ASP A 467 43.85 41.34 6.97
N GLU A 468 43.87 41.40 5.64
CA GLU A 468 42.69 41.22 4.78
C GLU A 468 42.15 39.78 4.89
N VAL A 469 40.86 39.64 5.28
CA VAL A 469 40.21 38.33 5.39
C VAL A 469 39.92 37.74 4.00
N PHE A 470 40.82 36.88 3.53
CA PHE A 470 40.59 36.05 2.34
C PHE A 470 39.47 35.03 2.59
N TYR A 471 38.31 35.25 1.97
CA TYR A 471 37.24 34.26 1.93
C TYR A 471 37.66 33.06 1.08
N THR A 472 38.02 31.96 1.75
CA THR A 472 38.17 30.66 1.08
C THR A 472 36.78 30.10 0.81
N ALA A 473 36.49 29.70 -0.43
CA ALA A 473 35.21 29.06 -0.75
C ALA A 473 35.04 27.75 0.05
N PRO A 474 33.82 27.41 0.50
CA PRO A 474 33.60 26.14 1.20
C PRO A 474 33.99 24.98 0.27
N SER A 475 34.77 24.04 0.83
CA SER A 475 35.24 22.87 0.10
C SER A 475 34.06 22.06 -0.47
N SER A 476 34.24 21.49 -1.66
CA SER A 476 33.24 20.63 -2.30
C SER A 476 32.80 19.50 -1.35
N PRO A 477 31.52 19.10 -1.37
CA PRO A 477 30.97 18.16 -0.38
C PRO A 477 31.75 16.85 -0.41
N GLN A 478 32.18 16.41 0.76
CA GLN A 478 32.80 15.10 0.93
C GLN A 478 31.80 14.00 0.56
N LEU A 479 32.29 12.96 -0.10
CA LEU A 479 31.55 11.72 -0.26
C LEU A 479 31.31 11.13 1.13
N TYR A 480 30.06 10.84 1.46
CA TYR A 480 29.70 10.18 2.71
C TYR A 480 30.11 8.71 2.63
N ASP A 481 31.12 8.31 3.40
CA ASP A 481 31.32 6.90 3.74
C ASP A 481 30.19 6.45 4.69
N GLU A 482 29.46 5.40 4.31
CA GLU A 482 28.31 4.88 5.10
C GLU A 482 28.71 4.41 6.51
N ASP A 483 29.99 4.11 6.73
CA ASP A 483 30.56 3.68 8.01
C ASP A 483 30.60 4.79 9.10
N THR A 484 30.20 6.02 8.77
CA THR A 484 30.28 7.19 9.68
C THR A 484 28.93 7.71 10.19
N ARG A 485 27.93 6.84 10.39
CA ARG A 485 26.73 7.23 11.16
C ARG A 485 27.13 7.50 12.63
N PRO A 486 26.81 8.68 13.21
CA PRO A 486 27.04 8.92 14.62
C PRO A 486 26.13 8.02 15.47
N ASP A 487 26.66 7.49 16.57
CA ASP A 487 25.88 6.70 17.53
C ASP A 487 24.72 7.55 18.09
N ILE A 488 23.49 7.01 18.01
CA ILE A 488 22.30 7.69 18.51
C ILE A 488 22.32 7.66 20.05
N VAL A 489 22.61 8.80 20.66
CA VAL A 489 22.63 8.95 22.12
C VAL A 489 21.20 9.12 22.64
N PHE A 490 20.60 8.01 23.08
CA PHE A 490 19.29 8.00 23.72
C PHE A 490 19.37 8.60 25.13
N THR A 491 18.71 9.74 25.34
CA THR A 491 18.69 10.46 26.63
C THR A 491 17.54 10.05 27.56
N LYS A 492 16.62 9.20 27.07
CA LYS A 492 15.37 8.81 27.75
C LYS A 492 14.96 7.39 27.35
N PRO A 493 14.24 6.65 28.20
CA PRO A 493 13.65 5.36 27.83
C PRO A 493 12.63 5.54 26.71
N LEU A 494 12.46 4.49 25.89
CA LEU A 494 11.58 4.48 24.73
C LEU A 494 10.46 3.45 24.98
N PHE A 495 9.24 3.73 24.53
CA PHE A 495 8.08 2.88 24.74
C PHE A 495 7.17 2.93 23.50
N ILE A 496 6.49 1.83 23.19
CA ILE A 496 5.55 1.74 22.05
C ILE A 496 4.45 2.80 22.18
N ASN A 497 3.86 2.95 23.38
CA ASN A 497 2.84 3.99 23.62
C ASN A 497 3.41 5.39 23.93
N GLY A 498 4.73 5.59 23.84
CA GLY A 498 5.41 6.87 24.07
C GLY A 498 5.36 7.45 25.51
N VAL A 499 4.55 6.88 26.40
CA VAL A 499 4.34 7.36 27.79
C VAL A 499 5.04 6.50 28.83
N GLY A 500 5.00 5.18 28.68
CA GLY A 500 5.52 4.22 29.66
C GLY A 500 5.31 2.78 29.22
N TRP A 501 5.96 1.84 29.91
CA TRP A 501 5.94 0.41 29.57
C TRP A 501 4.52 -0.16 29.63
N SER A 502 4.03 -0.61 28.48
CA SER A 502 2.64 -1.05 28.31
C SER A 502 2.52 -2.56 28.08
N TRP A 503 1.28 -3.06 28.01
CA TRP A 503 1.02 -4.45 27.62
C TRP A 503 1.47 -4.75 26.18
N GLN A 504 1.48 -3.75 25.29
CA GLN A 504 2.00 -3.90 23.93
C GLN A 504 3.52 -4.06 23.94
N ASP A 505 4.23 -3.26 24.74
CA ASP A 505 5.68 -3.41 24.93
C ASP A 505 6.00 -4.82 25.42
N ARG A 506 5.32 -5.26 26.49
CA ARG A 506 5.50 -6.60 27.06
C ARG A 506 5.22 -7.73 26.05
N ASN A 507 4.16 -7.65 25.25
CA ASN A 507 3.82 -8.70 24.28
C ASN A 507 4.81 -8.73 23.11
N ALA A 508 5.19 -7.57 22.56
CA ALA A 508 6.19 -7.46 21.50
C ALA A 508 7.57 -7.95 21.99
N HIS A 509 7.97 -7.56 23.21
CA HIS A 509 9.22 -8.02 23.81
C HIS A 509 9.21 -9.53 24.02
N CYS A 510 8.13 -10.09 24.58
CA CYS A 510 7.97 -11.54 24.71
C CYS A 510 8.03 -12.28 23.36
N ALA A 511 7.52 -11.70 22.28
CA ALA A 511 7.62 -12.28 20.93
C ALA A 511 9.09 -12.36 20.46
N ILE A 512 9.81 -11.27 20.62
CA ILE A 512 11.22 -11.13 20.21
C ILE A 512 12.13 -11.98 21.10
N GLN A 513 11.92 -12.00 22.42
CA GLN A 513 12.64 -12.85 23.37
C GLN A 513 12.44 -14.35 23.08
N LEU A 514 11.23 -14.78 22.70
CA LEU A 514 10.96 -16.17 22.27
C LEU A 514 11.79 -16.53 21.02
N ALA A 515 11.81 -15.64 20.03
CA ALA A 515 12.59 -15.83 18.80
C ALA A 515 14.11 -15.86 19.07
N ILE A 516 14.63 -14.97 19.91
CA ILE A 516 16.04 -14.96 20.35
C ILE A 516 16.39 -16.25 21.11
N ASN A 517 15.55 -16.70 22.04
CA ASN A 517 15.77 -17.93 22.81
C ASN A 517 15.81 -19.19 21.92
N ASN A 518 15.03 -19.18 20.84
CA ASN A 518 15.01 -20.24 19.84
C ASN A 518 16.12 -20.10 18.77
N GLY A 519 16.95 -19.04 18.86
CA GLY A 519 18.05 -18.78 17.94
C GLY A 519 17.63 -18.35 16.53
N THR A 520 16.39 -17.88 16.34
CA THR A 520 15.89 -17.50 15.00
C THR A 520 16.28 -16.08 14.59
N ILE A 521 16.56 -15.19 15.55
CA ILE A 521 16.96 -13.79 15.29
C ILE A 521 18.04 -13.30 16.25
N THR A 522 18.72 -12.23 15.83
CA THR A 522 19.64 -11.43 16.64
C THR A 522 19.39 -9.94 16.39
N ILE A 523 19.23 -9.13 17.45
CA ILE A 523 19.04 -7.68 17.30
C ILE A 523 20.41 -7.01 17.17
N ASP A 524 20.72 -6.49 15.99
CA ASP A 524 21.91 -5.67 15.74
C ASP A 524 21.60 -4.18 16.00
N GLN A 525 22.40 -3.55 16.87
CA GLN A 525 22.33 -2.13 17.18
C GLN A 525 22.52 -1.23 15.95
N ARG A 526 23.36 -1.61 14.98
CA ARG A 526 23.59 -0.81 13.76
C ARG A 526 22.38 -0.85 12.83
N ARG A 527 21.76 -2.03 12.70
CA ARG A 527 20.60 -2.25 11.82
C ARG A 527 19.30 -1.73 12.43
N TYR A 528 19.14 -1.85 13.75
CA TYR A 528 17.91 -1.54 14.46
C TYR A 528 18.18 -0.72 15.76
N PRO A 529 18.70 0.51 15.67
CA PRO A 529 19.18 1.25 16.85
C PRO A 529 18.08 1.57 17.88
N PHE A 530 16.88 1.96 17.42
CA PHE A 530 15.76 2.29 18.30
C PHE A 530 15.18 1.05 18.97
N LEU A 531 15.04 -0.04 18.20
CA LEU A 531 14.62 -1.34 18.71
C LEU A 531 15.61 -1.91 19.72
N TYR A 532 16.91 -1.83 19.43
CA TYR A 532 17.97 -2.32 20.31
C TYR A 532 17.97 -1.55 21.64
N HIS A 533 17.80 -0.22 21.60
CA HIS A 533 17.67 0.57 22.81
C HIS A 533 16.40 0.22 23.61
N TRP A 534 15.24 0.19 22.96
CA TRP A 534 13.96 -0.20 23.58
C TRP A 534 14.04 -1.59 24.24
N TYR A 535 14.55 -2.60 23.52
CA TYR A 535 14.62 -3.99 23.99
C TYR A 535 15.49 -4.15 25.23
N ASN A 536 16.64 -3.47 25.26
CA ASN A 536 17.56 -3.51 26.39
C ASN A 536 17.13 -2.62 27.56
N SER A 537 16.20 -1.68 27.36
CA SER A 537 15.75 -0.76 28.40
C SER A 537 14.88 -1.40 29.49
N GLU A 538 14.28 -2.58 29.24
CA GLU A 538 13.51 -3.33 30.24
C GLU A 538 14.36 -3.74 31.46
N ASN A 539 15.67 -3.98 31.27
CA ASN A 539 16.58 -4.37 32.36
C ASN A 539 16.97 -3.23 33.31
N ASN A 540 16.52 -1.99 33.06
CA ASN A 540 16.82 -0.80 33.85
C ASN A 540 15.58 -0.20 34.58
N GLY A 541 14.44 -0.90 34.58
CA GLY A 541 13.16 -0.45 35.15
C GLY A 541 12.79 -1.11 36.48
#